data_AF-U9VSW8-F1
#
_entry.id   AF-U9VSW8-F1
#
_cell.length_a   1.000
_cell.length_b   1.000
_cell.length_c   1.000
_cell.angle_alpha   90.00
_cell.angle_beta   90.00
_cell.angle_gamma   90.00
#
_symmetry.space_group_name_H-M   'P 1'
#
loop_
_entity.id
_entity.type
_entity.pdbx_description
1 polymer ?
#
loop_
_entity_poly.entity_id
_entity_poly.type
_entity_poly.pdbx_seq_one_letter_code
_entity_poly.pdbx_strand_id
1 'polypeptide(L)'
;MAELVPDQRNYYYLLESERAGIHKPILAGLYAVHDAPRLMDGETGLGISAANKIPVDQVNTFPEQVQYAANTLRALTNKLTADGWNGSDLWDGSKGRYSDRFIERIAEGYMPSASEDNAARLESSNAERLLSAYVEDISYDYGAQELPHNLSELDDELLAFSERIGPNYGRLDFQREALLEAARIWRKLDSHQSTIKAMNVAITNDVVDEPALDKALTDFIRQVSRFYSGYPHQREALLRLTQLWRQLDSREEAIDWLRNHDPRAGETNLEIVDPALVAFVQRIPDFYKGDGYHRFALTETYRMWKGLDSRPTALGELGATPQFLAANKDNPAALTQAAKKVDQSLLTFIEGVPNVYKETEEQREALIRLVQIWRKLDRRVDAIQSLFDDVRRMTRANRDSIEAPPAPKPAPLPPRPTRWTPHNIQLSASIIPNGNFTWSEATRGGTRMPPNQSTVDGIVRIAKLAQQARDRIGRPFHITSWYRPADINRQVGGASNSRHIVGDAIDFYVNGLSGDQIYWALDPWWPGGLGRYRSFHRLSHLDARGYRARWRH
;
A
#
# COMPACT_ATOMS: atom_id res chain seq x y z
N MET A 1 10.41 29.83 -22.38
CA MET A 1 9.29 28.98 -21.92
C MET A 1 8.58 29.74 -20.79
N ALA A 2 7.50 29.23 -20.20
CA ALA A 2 6.95 29.87 -18.99
C ALA A 2 7.94 29.69 -17.83
N GLU A 3 8.09 30.71 -17.00
CA GLU A 3 8.94 30.65 -15.81
C GLU A 3 8.42 29.55 -14.85
N LEU A 4 9.32 28.76 -14.27
CA LEU A 4 9.00 27.70 -13.32
C LEU A 4 8.33 28.28 -12.08
N VAL A 5 7.22 27.68 -11.67
CA VAL A 5 6.58 28.06 -10.39
C VAL A 5 7.42 27.52 -9.21
N PRO A 6 7.29 28.11 -8.00
CA PRO A 6 8.10 27.71 -6.84
C PRO A 6 8.13 26.20 -6.57
N ASP A 7 6.99 25.51 -6.67
CA ASP A 7 6.92 24.05 -6.45
C ASP A 7 7.73 23.25 -7.48
N GLN A 8 7.79 23.72 -8.73
CA GLN A 8 8.58 23.07 -9.78
C GLN A 8 10.08 23.27 -9.54
N ARG A 9 10.49 24.44 -9.03
CA ARG A 9 11.89 24.68 -8.61
C ARG A 9 12.25 23.79 -7.42
N ASN A 10 11.37 23.72 -6.43
CA ASN A 10 11.56 22.89 -5.24
C ASN A 10 11.72 21.40 -5.58
N TYR A 11 10.98 20.89 -6.57
CA TYR A 11 11.17 19.54 -7.08
C TYR A 11 12.63 19.25 -7.51
N TYR A 12 13.25 20.15 -8.27
CA TYR A 12 14.65 19.99 -8.68
C TYR A 12 15.62 20.09 -7.50
N TYR A 13 15.36 20.98 -6.54
CA TYR A 13 16.18 21.07 -5.33
C TYR A 13 16.13 19.77 -4.53
N LEU A 14 14.95 19.19 -4.32
CA LEU A 14 14.78 17.91 -3.65
C LEU A 14 15.51 16.79 -4.39
N LEU A 15 15.25 16.64 -5.69
CA LEU A 15 15.87 15.61 -6.52
C LEU A 15 17.40 15.60 -6.41
N GLU A 16 18.01 16.77 -6.57
CA GLU A 16 19.47 16.89 -6.60
C GLU A 16 20.10 16.89 -5.20
N SER A 17 19.38 17.35 -4.18
CA SER A 17 19.85 17.27 -2.80
C SER A 17 19.88 15.82 -2.28
N GLU A 18 18.84 15.03 -2.57
CA GLU A 18 18.77 13.61 -2.27
C GLU A 18 19.85 12.82 -3.03
N ARG A 19 20.07 13.15 -4.31
CA ARG A 19 21.16 12.57 -5.10
C ARG A 19 22.52 12.96 -4.54
N ALA A 20 22.78 14.20 -4.20
CA ALA A 20 24.13 14.61 -3.77
C ALA A 20 24.41 14.32 -2.30
N GLY A 21 23.39 14.10 -1.46
CA GLY A 21 23.55 13.96 -0.01
C GLY A 21 23.81 15.29 0.68
N ILE A 22 23.14 16.34 0.24
CA ILE A 22 23.28 17.71 0.78
C ILE A 22 21.94 18.18 1.36
N HIS A 23 21.97 19.19 2.21
CA HIS A 23 20.75 19.73 2.81
C HIS A 23 20.03 20.64 1.81
N LYS A 24 18.87 20.21 1.30
CA LYS A 24 18.08 20.88 0.25
C LYS A 24 18.05 22.41 0.32
N PRO A 25 17.83 23.05 1.48
CA PRO A 25 17.64 24.50 1.55
C PRO A 25 18.82 25.32 1.02
N ILE A 26 20.02 24.75 0.93
CA ILE A 26 21.17 25.47 0.36
C ILE A 26 21.00 25.78 -1.12
N LEU A 27 20.31 24.92 -1.88
CA LEU A 27 20.08 25.11 -3.32
C LEU A 27 19.06 26.25 -3.55
N ALA A 28 18.02 26.32 -2.73
CA ALA A 28 17.08 27.43 -2.70
C ALA A 28 17.79 28.74 -2.31
N GLY A 29 18.64 28.70 -1.28
CA GLY A 29 19.45 29.85 -0.86
C GLY A 29 20.41 30.36 -1.95
N LEU A 30 21.08 29.46 -2.66
CA LEU A 30 21.96 29.81 -3.79
C LEU A 30 21.17 30.47 -4.94
N TYR A 31 20.00 29.92 -5.28
CA TYR A 31 19.12 30.55 -6.26
C TYR A 31 18.73 31.97 -5.85
N ALA A 32 18.26 32.15 -4.61
CA ALA A 32 17.78 33.43 -4.10
C ALA A 32 18.88 34.50 -3.99
N VAL A 33 20.13 34.12 -3.69
CA VAL A 33 21.24 35.07 -3.55
C VAL A 33 21.88 35.45 -4.89
N HIS A 34 21.92 34.51 -5.85
CA HIS A 34 22.58 34.74 -7.14
C HIS A 34 21.66 35.33 -8.19
N ASP A 35 20.49 34.72 -8.41
CA ASP A 35 19.56 35.10 -9.49
C ASP A 35 20.26 35.27 -10.86
N ALA A 36 21.27 34.42 -11.12
CA ALA A 36 22.17 34.50 -12.27
C ALA A 36 22.95 33.18 -12.48
N PRO A 37 23.41 32.85 -13.70
CA PRO A 37 23.25 33.61 -14.94
C PRO A 37 21.82 33.53 -15.49
N ARG A 38 21.51 34.33 -16.53
CA ARG A 38 20.28 34.12 -17.31
C ARG A 38 20.45 32.87 -18.18
N LEU A 39 19.46 32.00 -18.16
CA LEU A 39 19.51 30.67 -18.74
C LEU A 39 18.72 30.61 -20.06
N MET A 40 18.97 29.56 -20.85
CA MET A 40 18.33 29.38 -22.15
C MET A 40 16.82 29.08 -22.05
N ASP A 41 16.40 28.45 -20.96
CA ASP A 41 14.99 28.11 -20.71
C ASP A 41 14.12 29.30 -20.31
N GLY A 42 14.76 30.43 -19.95
CA GLY A 42 14.13 31.66 -19.50
C GLY A 42 14.26 31.90 -18.00
N GLU A 43 14.86 30.97 -17.26
CA GLU A 43 15.12 31.09 -15.83
C GLU A 43 16.41 31.88 -15.53
N THR A 44 16.65 32.10 -14.24
CA THR A 44 17.93 32.50 -13.67
C THR A 44 18.58 31.35 -12.91
N GLY A 45 19.91 31.35 -12.85
CA GLY A 45 20.72 30.28 -12.26
C GLY A 45 21.06 30.45 -10.79
N LEU A 46 21.80 29.47 -10.28
CA LEU A 46 22.25 29.32 -8.89
C LEU A 46 23.70 29.84 -8.70
N GLY A 47 24.19 30.69 -9.60
CA GLY A 47 25.57 31.16 -9.59
C GLY A 47 26.58 30.13 -10.12
N ILE A 48 26.14 29.15 -10.90
CA ILE A 48 27.02 28.13 -11.47
C ILE A 48 27.51 28.54 -12.85
N SER A 49 28.81 28.41 -13.08
CA SER A 49 29.48 28.71 -14.35
C SER A 49 30.38 27.55 -14.79
N ALA A 50 30.63 27.46 -16.11
CA ALA A 50 31.45 26.43 -16.71
C ALA A 50 32.86 26.36 -16.09
N ALA A 51 33.34 25.15 -15.81
CA ALA A 51 34.67 24.91 -15.28
C ALA A 51 35.21 23.55 -15.75
N ASN A 52 36.52 23.45 -15.92
CA ASN A 52 37.21 22.23 -16.33
C ASN A 52 36.59 21.61 -17.59
N LYS A 53 35.98 20.42 -17.46
CA LYS A 53 35.35 19.68 -18.56
C LYS A 53 33.87 19.97 -18.74
N ILE A 54 33.28 20.84 -17.92
CA ILE A 54 31.86 21.19 -17.97
C ILE A 54 31.73 22.42 -18.86
N PRO A 55 31.20 22.28 -20.09
CA PRO A 55 31.00 23.39 -21.00
C PRO A 55 29.78 24.23 -20.59
N VAL A 56 29.67 25.43 -21.17
CA VAL A 56 28.62 26.40 -20.85
C VAL A 56 27.23 25.85 -21.12
N ASP A 57 27.05 25.05 -22.17
CA ASP A 57 25.78 24.44 -22.55
C ASP A 57 25.28 23.39 -21.56
N GLN A 58 26.15 22.85 -20.69
CA GLN A 58 25.77 21.91 -19.62
C GLN A 58 25.41 22.60 -18.30
N VAL A 59 25.41 23.93 -18.24
CA VAL A 59 25.00 24.72 -17.07
C VAL A 59 24.02 25.81 -17.49
N ASN A 60 23.25 25.61 -18.56
CA ASN A 60 22.46 26.67 -19.20
C ASN A 60 20.94 26.46 -19.10
N THR A 61 20.51 25.50 -18.31
CA THR A 61 19.12 25.31 -17.89
C THR A 61 19.04 25.26 -16.37
N PHE A 62 17.86 25.51 -15.82
CA PHE A 62 17.65 25.49 -14.37
C PHE A 62 17.94 24.11 -13.75
N PRO A 63 17.48 22.98 -14.32
CA PRO A 63 17.83 21.65 -13.80
C PRO A 63 19.35 21.40 -13.78
N GLU A 64 20.07 21.82 -14.82
CA GLU A 64 21.53 21.71 -14.88
C GLU A 64 22.21 22.59 -13.82
N GLN A 65 21.75 23.83 -13.62
CA GLN A 65 22.26 24.71 -12.57
C GLN A 65 22.11 24.07 -11.19
N VAL A 66 20.95 23.46 -10.90
CA VAL A 66 20.71 22.77 -9.63
C VAL A 66 21.60 21.53 -9.49
N GLN A 67 21.70 20.70 -10.53
CA GLN A 67 22.53 19.50 -10.54
C GLN A 67 24.01 19.82 -10.28
N TYR A 68 24.56 20.79 -11.00
CA TYR A 68 25.96 21.18 -10.85
C TYR A 68 26.22 21.96 -9.57
N ALA A 69 25.26 22.76 -9.06
CA ALA A 69 25.37 23.33 -7.72
C ALA A 69 25.53 22.25 -6.66
N ALA A 70 24.71 21.19 -6.72
CA ALA A 70 24.78 20.07 -5.79
C ALA A 70 26.12 19.32 -5.89
N ASN A 71 26.62 19.08 -7.11
CA ASN A 71 27.93 18.47 -7.32
C ASN A 71 29.08 19.34 -6.78
N THR A 72 29.03 20.65 -7.02
CA THR A 72 30.03 21.63 -6.60
C THR A 72 30.07 21.77 -5.09
N LEU A 73 28.92 21.77 -4.42
CA LEU A 73 28.84 21.76 -2.95
C LEU A 73 29.45 20.49 -2.34
N ARG A 74 29.21 19.33 -2.96
CA ARG A 74 29.83 18.06 -2.54
C ARG A 74 31.35 18.08 -2.73
N ALA A 75 31.82 18.64 -3.84
CA ALA A 75 33.24 18.83 -4.15
C ALA A 75 33.92 19.76 -3.13
N LEU A 76 33.32 20.92 -2.84
CA LEU A 76 33.77 21.83 -1.80
C LEU A 76 33.84 21.14 -0.43
N THR A 77 32.79 20.41 -0.05
CA THR A 77 32.77 19.66 1.21
C THR A 77 33.92 18.65 1.29
N ASN A 78 34.21 17.93 0.20
CA ASN A 78 35.34 17.00 0.13
C ASN A 78 36.68 17.71 0.32
N LYS A 79 36.87 18.85 -0.33
CA LYS A 79 38.08 19.66 -0.20
C LYS A 79 38.28 20.12 1.24
N LEU A 80 37.23 20.66 1.86
CA LEU A 80 37.28 21.14 3.25
C LEU A 80 37.59 20.01 4.24
N THR A 81 36.97 18.84 4.09
CA THR A 81 37.29 17.67 4.91
C THR A 81 38.73 17.21 4.70
N ALA A 82 39.24 17.20 3.46
CA ALA A 82 40.64 16.88 3.19
C ALA A 82 41.61 17.91 3.80
N ASP A 83 41.17 19.17 3.95
CA ASP A 83 41.90 20.26 4.62
C ASP A 83 41.74 20.24 6.15
N GLY A 84 41.08 19.23 6.72
CA GLY A 84 40.97 19.02 8.16
C GLY A 84 39.72 19.62 8.81
N TRP A 85 38.71 20.05 8.04
CA TRP A 85 37.42 20.43 8.60
C TRP A 85 36.68 19.21 9.13
N ASN A 86 36.20 19.31 10.36
CA ASN A 86 35.43 18.26 11.02
C ASN A 86 33.93 18.45 10.77
N GLY A 87 33.12 17.46 11.19
CA GLY A 87 31.66 17.51 11.05
C GLY A 87 31.02 18.77 11.64
N SER A 88 31.45 19.19 12.83
CA SER A 88 30.95 20.40 13.50
C SER A 88 31.37 21.72 12.85
N ASP A 89 32.43 21.71 12.03
CA ASP A 89 32.79 22.89 11.23
C ASP A 89 31.80 23.09 10.08
N LEU A 90 31.17 22.01 9.60
CA LEU A 90 30.26 22.00 8.47
C LEU A 90 28.77 22.04 8.88
N TRP A 91 28.45 21.51 10.06
CA TRP A 91 27.07 21.32 10.52
C TRP A 91 26.89 21.75 11.97
N ASP A 92 25.83 22.52 12.23
CA ASP A 92 25.35 22.83 13.58
C ASP A 92 24.29 21.80 13.98
N GLY A 93 24.69 20.83 14.81
CA GLY A 93 23.80 19.75 15.26
C GLY A 93 22.60 20.24 16.06
N SER A 94 22.76 21.32 16.84
CA SER A 94 21.67 21.88 17.63
C SER A 94 20.60 22.51 16.76
N LYS A 95 21.00 23.19 15.67
CA LYS A 95 20.08 23.86 14.74
C LYS A 95 19.62 22.96 13.58
N GLY A 96 20.20 21.76 13.44
CA GLY A 96 19.88 20.82 12.36
C GLY A 96 20.13 21.38 10.96
N ARG A 97 21.18 22.19 10.79
CA ARG A 97 21.52 22.84 9.52
C ARG A 97 23.02 23.03 9.34
N TYR A 98 23.44 23.48 8.17
CA TYR A 98 24.83 23.91 7.96
C TYR A 98 25.23 25.00 8.93
N SER A 99 26.48 24.93 9.39
CA SER A 99 27.06 25.93 10.29
C SER A 99 27.15 27.29 9.58
N ASP A 100 27.08 28.38 10.34
CA ASP A 100 27.23 29.73 9.77
C ASP A 100 28.59 29.88 9.07
N ARG A 101 29.66 29.30 9.66
CA ARG A 101 31.01 29.24 9.08
C ARG A 101 31.03 28.53 7.72
N PHE A 102 30.28 27.45 7.56
CA PHE A 102 30.24 26.73 6.28
C PHE A 102 29.44 27.52 5.23
N ILE A 103 28.35 28.18 5.63
CA ILE A 103 27.61 29.08 4.74
C ILE A 103 28.49 30.24 4.26
N GLU A 104 29.28 30.86 5.15
CA GLU A 104 30.27 31.86 4.78
C GLU A 104 31.26 31.32 3.75
N ARG A 105 31.79 30.10 3.97
CA ARG A 105 32.72 29.47 3.03
C ARG A 105 32.09 29.15 1.67
N ILE A 106 30.81 28.81 1.62
CA ILE A 106 30.06 28.63 0.36
C ILE A 106 29.92 29.97 -0.37
N ALA A 107 29.61 31.05 0.35
CA ALA A 107 29.42 32.38 -0.23
C ALA A 107 30.71 32.97 -0.84
N GLU A 108 31.89 32.55 -0.39
CA GLU A 108 33.16 32.91 -1.04
C GLU A 108 33.29 32.37 -2.47
N GLY A 109 32.43 31.43 -2.88
CA GLY A 109 32.51 30.72 -4.14
C GLY A 109 33.53 29.57 -4.11
N TYR A 110 33.53 28.76 -5.17
CA TYR A 110 34.43 27.63 -5.31
C TYR A 110 34.85 27.42 -6.76
N MET A 111 36.17 27.38 -6.99
CA MET A 111 36.76 26.95 -8.25
C MET A 111 37.28 25.51 -8.07
N PRO A 112 36.63 24.51 -8.70
CA PRO A 112 37.08 23.12 -8.60
C PRO A 112 38.41 22.92 -9.32
N SER A 113 39.24 22.04 -8.77
CA SER A 113 40.49 21.60 -9.39
C SER A 113 40.26 20.83 -10.69
N ALA A 114 41.28 20.73 -11.54
CA ALA A 114 41.19 20.01 -12.81
C ALA A 114 40.88 18.50 -12.68
N SER A 115 41.01 17.92 -11.49
CA SER A 115 40.63 16.53 -11.19
C SER A 115 39.15 16.34 -10.83
N GLU A 116 38.43 17.43 -10.55
CA GLU A 116 37.01 17.41 -10.18
C GLU A 116 36.13 17.59 -11.42
N ASP A 117 36.08 16.55 -12.26
CA ASP A 117 35.43 16.58 -13.57
C ASP A 117 33.90 16.79 -13.54
N ASN A 118 33.26 16.56 -12.39
CA ASN A 118 31.80 16.67 -12.22
C ASN A 118 31.38 17.95 -11.46
N ALA A 119 32.31 18.81 -11.05
CA ALA A 119 32.03 20.05 -10.32
C ALA A 119 32.26 21.27 -11.22
N ALA A 120 31.25 22.13 -11.28
CA ALA A 120 31.30 23.41 -11.98
C ALA A 120 31.81 24.52 -11.04
N ARG A 121 32.10 25.71 -11.56
CA ARG A 121 32.48 26.85 -10.72
C ARG A 121 31.23 27.41 -10.03
N LEU A 122 31.34 27.66 -8.74
CA LEU A 122 30.38 28.47 -7.98
C LEU A 122 30.93 29.88 -7.84
N GLU A 123 30.18 30.87 -8.32
CA GLU A 123 30.53 32.28 -8.15
C GLU A 123 30.37 32.73 -6.69
N SER A 124 31.13 33.74 -6.28
CA SER A 124 31.00 34.34 -4.96
C SER A 124 29.67 35.12 -4.82
N SER A 125 29.11 35.17 -3.61
CA SER A 125 27.88 35.87 -3.25
C SER A 125 27.99 36.57 -1.89
N ASN A 126 26.91 37.19 -1.44
CA ASN A 126 26.85 37.83 -0.13
C ASN A 126 26.47 36.79 0.96
N ALA A 127 27.37 36.56 1.91
CA ALA A 127 27.19 35.53 2.95
C ALA A 127 25.95 35.74 3.84
N GLU A 128 25.66 36.99 4.23
CA GLU A 128 24.51 37.32 5.10
C GLU A 128 23.18 37.06 4.39
N ARG A 129 23.09 37.42 3.10
CA ARG A 129 21.93 37.13 2.26
C ARG A 129 21.76 35.64 2.01
N LEU A 130 22.85 34.92 1.75
CA LEU A 130 22.80 33.45 1.58
C LEU A 130 22.31 32.77 2.86
N LEU A 131 22.85 33.14 4.03
CA LEU A 131 22.42 32.60 5.31
C LEU A 131 20.94 32.89 5.59
N SER A 132 20.48 34.11 5.30
CA SER A 132 19.09 34.51 5.50
C SER A 132 18.14 33.67 4.63
N ALA A 133 18.44 33.55 3.34
CA ALA A 133 17.64 32.75 2.41
C ALA A 133 17.65 31.25 2.75
N TYR A 134 18.80 30.73 3.20
CA TYR A 134 18.93 29.35 3.67
C TYR A 134 18.05 29.05 4.90
N VAL A 135 18.03 29.94 5.88
CA VAL A 135 17.22 29.79 7.10
C VAL A 135 15.73 29.99 6.82
N GLU A 136 15.38 30.88 5.89
CA GLU A 136 13.99 31.09 5.46
C GLU A 136 13.40 29.82 4.84
N ASP A 137 14.14 29.15 3.94
CA ASP A 137 13.69 27.91 3.30
C ASP A 137 13.56 26.74 4.31
N ILE A 138 14.48 26.62 5.27
CA ILE A 138 14.33 25.68 6.41
C ILE A 138 13.03 25.95 7.18
N SER A 139 12.75 27.22 7.47
CA SER A 139 11.57 27.60 8.25
C SER A 139 10.28 27.28 7.49
N TYR A 140 10.29 27.42 6.16
CA TYR A 140 9.20 27.02 5.30
C TYR A 140 8.96 25.49 5.33
N ASP A 141 10.02 24.70 5.15
CA ASP A 141 9.94 23.23 5.17
C ASP A 141 9.45 22.72 6.54
N TYR A 142 9.97 23.29 7.63
CA TYR A 142 9.63 22.85 9.00
C TYR A 142 8.24 23.32 9.44
N GLY A 143 7.78 24.45 8.91
CA GLY A 143 6.46 25.00 9.20
C GLY A 143 5.31 24.07 8.82
N ALA A 144 5.48 23.23 7.79
CA ALA A 144 4.47 22.25 7.38
C ALA A 144 4.29 21.10 8.38
N GLN A 145 5.33 20.74 9.14
CA GLN A 145 5.38 19.58 10.03
C GLN A 145 5.48 19.96 11.52
N GLU A 146 5.40 21.26 11.86
CA GLU A 146 5.59 21.79 13.22
C GLU A 146 6.89 21.29 13.91
N LEU A 147 7.94 21.05 13.13
CA LEU A 147 9.21 20.56 13.67
C LEU A 147 9.88 21.62 14.56
N PRO A 148 10.42 21.26 15.74
CA PRO A 148 11.11 22.19 16.60
C PRO A 148 12.44 22.61 15.99
N HIS A 149 12.88 23.81 16.34
CA HIS A 149 14.16 24.34 15.89
C HIS A 149 15.40 23.67 16.53
N ASN A 150 15.22 22.77 17.51
CA ASN A 150 16.32 22.05 18.15
C ASN A 150 16.34 20.57 17.72
N LEU A 151 17.46 20.14 17.15
CA LEU A 151 17.71 18.77 16.68
C LEU A 151 18.95 18.13 17.33
N SER A 152 19.31 18.56 18.55
CA SER A 152 20.50 18.08 19.26
C SER A 152 20.58 16.57 19.47
N GLU A 153 19.44 15.89 19.57
CA GLU A 153 19.36 14.43 19.79
C GLU A 153 19.30 13.63 18.49
N LEU A 154 19.15 14.28 17.33
CA LEU A 154 18.90 13.62 16.05
C LEU A 154 20.01 12.62 15.67
N ASP A 155 21.27 12.99 15.90
CA ASP A 155 22.41 12.11 15.61
C ASP A 155 22.36 10.81 16.42
N ASP A 156 22.02 10.89 17.70
CA ASP A 156 21.92 9.72 18.58
C ASP A 156 20.77 8.82 18.13
N GLU A 157 19.63 9.39 17.74
CA GLU A 157 18.48 8.63 17.24
C GLU A 157 18.75 7.99 15.86
N LEU A 158 19.45 8.68 14.96
CA LEU A 158 19.90 8.12 13.67
C LEU A 158 20.84 6.94 13.87
N LEU A 159 21.81 7.06 14.77
CA LEU A 159 22.74 5.98 15.08
C LEU A 159 22.04 4.79 15.73
N ALA A 160 21.19 5.04 16.72
CA ALA A 160 20.36 4.03 17.36
C ALA A 160 19.51 3.25 16.34
N PHE A 161 18.88 3.96 15.39
CA PHE A 161 18.12 3.34 14.31
C PHE A 161 19.01 2.47 13.42
N SER A 162 20.17 2.98 13.00
CA SER A 162 21.11 2.26 12.12
C SER A 162 21.58 0.93 12.72
N GLU A 163 21.76 0.85 14.05
CA GLU A 163 22.17 -0.37 14.76
C GLU A 163 21.09 -1.45 14.76
N ARG A 164 19.81 -1.08 14.59
CA ARG A 164 18.68 -2.01 14.49
C ARG A 164 18.41 -2.50 13.07
N ILE A 165 19.02 -1.91 12.05
CA ILE A 165 18.77 -2.29 10.65
C ILE A 165 19.23 -3.72 10.35
N GLY A 166 20.47 -4.07 10.72
CA GLY A 166 21.02 -5.40 10.44
C GLY A 166 20.16 -6.55 10.98
N PRO A 167 19.79 -6.55 12.28
CA PRO A 167 18.91 -7.58 12.86
C PRO A 167 17.49 -7.65 12.25
N ASN A 168 16.99 -6.55 11.69
CA ASN A 168 15.64 -6.46 11.13
C ASN A 168 15.61 -6.51 9.59
N TYR A 169 16.75 -6.77 8.93
CA TYR A 169 16.84 -6.83 7.49
C TYR A 169 16.21 -8.12 6.93
N GLY A 170 14.96 -8.00 6.51
CA GLY A 170 14.16 -9.04 5.88
C GLY A 170 14.41 -9.22 4.38
N ARG A 171 15.38 -8.49 3.79
CA ARG A 171 15.73 -8.52 2.35
C ARG A 171 14.54 -8.21 1.43
N LEU A 172 13.63 -7.37 1.91
CA LEU A 172 12.55 -6.83 1.09
C LEU A 172 13.14 -5.75 0.16
N ASP A 173 12.48 -5.52 -0.98
CA ASP A 173 13.08 -4.68 -2.03
C ASP A 173 13.29 -3.24 -1.56
N PHE A 174 12.32 -2.63 -0.87
CA PHE A 174 12.48 -1.29 -0.28
C PHE A 174 13.56 -1.23 0.81
N GLN A 175 13.77 -2.30 1.60
CA GLN A 175 14.84 -2.33 2.60
C GLN A 175 16.22 -2.36 1.93
N ARG A 176 16.33 -3.12 0.83
CA ARG A 176 17.56 -3.17 0.03
C ARG A 176 17.84 -1.82 -0.60
N GLU A 177 16.81 -1.18 -1.15
CA GLU A 177 16.90 0.16 -1.71
C GLU A 177 17.32 1.20 -0.67
N ALA A 178 16.71 1.18 0.53
CA ALA A 178 17.05 2.07 1.62
C ALA A 178 18.54 1.96 2.02
N LEU A 179 19.04 0.73 2.16
CA LEU A 179 20.45 0.47 2.44
C LEU A 179 21.37 0.88 1.29
N LEU A 180 20.96 0.64 0.05
CA LEU A 180 21.74 0.99 -1.14
C LEU A 180 21.85 2.51 -1.32
N GLU A 181 20.76 3.24 -1.09
CA GLU A 181 20.71 4.70 -1.09
C GLU A 181 21.57 5.29 0.04
N ALA A 182 21.43 4.76 1.26
CA ALA A 182 22.27 5.17 2.37
C ALA A 182 23.76 4.97 2.05
N ALA A 183 24.15 3.83 1.48
CA ALA A 183 25.51 3.55 1.08
C ALA A 183 25.99 4.47 -0.06
N ARG A 184 25.13 4.78 -1.03
CA ARG A 184 25.42 5.69 -2.14
C ARG A 184 25.75 7.09 -1.62
N ILE A 185 24.89 7.63 -0.77
CA ILE A 185 25.06 8.96 -0.17
C ILE A 185 26.29 8.97 0.75
N TRP A 186 26.44 7.97 1.62
CA TRP A 186 27.57 7.86 2.54
C TRP A 186 28.92 7.82 1.82
N ARG A 187 28.98 7.15 0.66
CA ARG A 187 30.18 7.05 -0.17
C ARG A 187 30.29 8.18 -1.20
N LYS A 188 29.35 9.13 -1.21
CA LYS A 188 29.32 10.30 -2.10
C LYS A 188 29.32 9.91 -3.58
N LEU A 189 28.53 8.90 -3.92
CA LEU A 189 28.43 8.34 -5.28
C LEU A 189 27.17 8.82 -6.00
N ASP A 190 27.23 8.87 -7.33
CA ASP A 190 26.16 9.45 -8.16
C ASP A 190 25.09 8.43 -8.60
N SER A 191 25.33 7.12 -8.44
CA SER A 191 24.37 6.10 -8.87
C SER A 191 24.44 4.81 -8.05
N HIS A 192 23.36 4.03 -8.06
CA HIS A 192 23.32 2.66 -7.56
C HIS A 192 24.39 1.79 -8.20
N GLN A 193 24.56 1.87 -9.53
CA GLN A 193 25.54 1.05 -10.25
C GLN A 193 26.97 1.33 -9.76
N SER A 194 27.32 2.60 -9.55
CA SER A 194 28.63 2.97 -8.98
C SER A 194 28.80 2.48 -7.54
N THR A 195 27.71 2.44 -6.76
CA THR A 195 27.70 1.96 -5.37
C THR A 195 27.92 0.45 -5.29
N ILE A 196 27.20 -0.32 -6.12
CA ILE A 196 27.35 -1.77 -6.23
C ILE A 196 28.78 -2.14 -6.67
N LYS A 197 29.33 -1.42 -7.66
CA LYS A 197 30.73 -1.57 -8.09
C LYS A 197 31.70 -1.26 -6.95
N ALA A 198 31.51 -0.17 -6.22
CA ALA A 198 32.33 0.19 -5.07
C ALA A 198 32.23 -0.81 -3.90
N MET A 199 31.18 -1.62 -3.86
CA MET A 199 31.00 -2.72 -2.91
C MET A 199 31.63 -4.04 -3.38
N ASN A 200 32.26 -4.07 -4.55
CA ASN A 200 32.85 -5.27 -5.17
C ASN A 200 31.82 -6.39 -5.43
N VAL A 201 30.58 -6.01 -5.78
CA VAL A 201 29.52 -6.96 -6.15
C VAL A 201 29.46 -7.10 -7.67
N ALA A 202 29.35 -8.33 -8.16
CA ALA A 202 29.29 -8.61 -9.59
C ALA A 202 27.96 -8.17 -10.21
N ILE A 203 28.04 -7.59 -11.41
CA ILE A 203 26.89 -7.27 -12.26
C ILE A 203 27.13 -7.98 -13.60
N THR A 204 26.28 -8.95 -13.94
CA THR A 204 26.40 -9.75 -15.18
C THR A 204 25.13 -9.58 -16.01
N ASN A 205 25.25 -9.07 -17.24
CA ASN A 205 24.09 -8.79 -18.12
C ASN A 205 23.00 -7.96 -17.41
N ASP A 206 23.40 -6.90 -16.71
CA ASP A 206 22.53 -6.03 -15.89
C ASP A 206 21.79 -6.73 -14.73
N VAL A 207 22.16 -7.98 -14.41
CA VAL A 207 21.69 -8.72 -13.24
C VAL A 207 22.72 -8.62 -12.12
N VAL A 208 22.26 -8.19 -10.95
CA VAL A 208 23.07 -8.07 -9.73
C VAL A 208 23.02 -9.38 -8.94
N ASP A 209 24.16 -9.80 -8.39
CA ASP A 209 24.21 -10.87 -7.40
C ASP A 209 23.58 -10.38 -6.07
N GLU A 210 22.26 -10.57 -5.93
CA GLU A 210 21.49 -10.11 -4.76
C GLU A 210 22.02 -10.67 -3.43
N PRO A 211 22.36 -11.97 -3.28
CA PRO A 211 22.97 -12.48 -2.05
C PRO A 211 24.30 -11.79 -1.68
N ALA A 212 25.17 -11.55 -2.67
CA ALA A 212 26.42 -10.83 -2.43
C ALA A 212 26.17 -9.37 -2.05
N LEU A 213 25.21 -8.71 -2.70
CA LEU A 213 24.79 -7.35 -2.37
C LEU A 213 24.22 -7.25 -0.95
N ASP A 214 23.30 -8.14 -0.58
CA ASP A 214 22.68 -8.18 0.75
C ASP A 214 23.75 -8.31 1.85
N LYS A 215 24.77 -9.14 1.61
CA LYS A 215 25.91 -9.27 2.52
C LYS A 215 26.71 -7.96 2.61
N ALA A 216 27.06 -7.35 1.48
CA ALA A 216 27.83 -6.11 1.43
C ALA A 216 27.10 -4.93 2.11
N LEU A 217 25.78 -4.82 1.91
CA LEU A 217 24.93 -3.81 2.56
C LEU A 217 24.85 -4.03 4.07
N THR A 218 24.70 -5.29 4.51
CA THR A 218 24.68 -5.62 5.94
C THR A 218 26.05 -5.40 6.60
N ASP A 219 27.15 -5.64 5.90
CA ASP A 219 28.52 -5.33 6.35
C ASP A 219 28.74 -3.81 6.46
N PHE A 220 28.17 -3.02 5.53
CA PHE A 220 28.21 -1.57 5.54
C PHE A 220 27.47 -0.99 6.76
N ILE A 221 26.19 -1.35 6.95
CA ILE A 221 25.36 -0.75 8.01
C ILE A 221 25.89 -1.06 9.42
N ARG A 222 26.50 -2.23 9.62
CA ARG A 222 27.17 -2.59 10.89
C ARG A 222 28.37 -1.71 11.24
N GLN A 223 28.94 -1.01 10.27
CA GLN A 223 30.11 -0.16 10.46
C GLN A 223 29.76 1.33 10.58
N VAL A 224 28.51 1.72 10.31
CA VAL A 224 28.06 3.12 10.32
C VAL A 224 28.38 3.82 11.63
N SER A 225 27.95 3.25 12.76
CA SER A 225 28.18 3.83 14.10
C SER A 225 29.67 4.08 14.39
N ARG A 226 30.55 3.18 13.93
CA ARG A 226 32.00 3.30 14.10
C ARG A 226 32.64 4.42 13.27
N PHE A 227 32.12 4.69 12.07
CA PHE A 227 32.70 5.65 11.12
C PHE A 227 31.89 6.93 10.98
N TYR A 228 30.87 7.11 11.81
CA TYR A 228 30.11 8.33 11.89
C TYR A 228 30.98 9.43 12.52
N SER A 229 31.02 10.59 11.88
CA SER A 229 31.79 11.76 12.34
C SER A 229 30.98 13.05 12.22
N GLY A 230 29.66 12.92 12.05
CA GLY A 230 28.77 14.06 11.93
C GLY A 230 29.05 14.91 10.70
N TYR A 231 29.42 14.30 9.56
CA TYR A 231 29.46 15.04 8.31
C TYR A 231 28.06 15.13 7.68
N PRO A 232 27.73 16.21 6.95
CA PRO A 232 26.38 16.38 6.38
C PRO A 232 25.87 15.20 5.55
N HIS A 233 26.68 14.69 4.62
CA HIS A 233 26.32 13.52 3.81
C HIS A 233 26.07 12.25 4.65
N GLN A 234 26.70 12.10 5.82
CA GLN A 234 26.40 10.97 6.71
C GLN A 234 25.03 11.12 7.36
N ARG A 235 24.65 12.35 7.77
CA ARG A 235 23.31 12.63 8.27
C ARG A 235 22.25 12.40 7.21
N GLU A 236 22.44 12.98 6.02
CA GLU A 236 21.49 12.82 4.92
C GLU A 236 21.38 11.35 4.46
N ALA A 237 22.47 10.57 4.52
CA ALA A 237 22.42 9.13 4.27
C ALA A 237 21.54 8.39 5.28
N LEU A 238 21.66 8.71 6.57
CA LEU A 238 20.87 8.06 7.62
C LEU A 238 19.43 8.56 7.67
N LEU A 239 19.18 9.82 7.36
CA LEU A 239 17.82 10.34 7.19
C LEU A 239 17.13 9.67 6.00
N ARG A 240 17.82 9.53 4.87
CA ARG A 240 17.28 8.82 3.71
C ARG A 240 17.06 7.34 3.99
N LEU A 241 17.95 6.71 4.76
CA LEU A 241 17.75 5.35 5.26
C LEU A 241 16.46 5.24 6.07
N THR A 242 16.25 6.13 7.06
CA THR A 242 15.03 6.16 7.87
C THR A 242 13.80 6.39 7.01
N GLN A 243 13.82 7.39 6.13
CA GLN A 243 12.71 7.72 5.23
C GLN A 243 12.29 6.50 4.41
N LEU A 244 13.22 5.87 3.71
CA LEU A 244 12.91 4.74 2.83
C LEU A 244 12.56 3.47 3.63
N TRP A 245 13.24 3.21 4.74
CA TRP A 245 12.95 2.04 5.58
C TRP A 245 11.58 2.13 6.25
N ARG A 246 11.15 3.35 6.60
CA ARG A 246 9.83 3.62 7.19
C ARG A 246 8.76 3.94 6.15
N GLN A 247 9.12 4.03 4.86
CA GLN A 247 8.23 4.37 3.76
C GLN A 247 7.51 5.71 3.99
N LEU A 248 8.28 6.73 4.41
CA LEU A 248 7.81 8.08 4.70
C LEU A 248 7.95 8.97 3.45
N ASP A 249 7.07 9.97 3.32
CA ASP A 249 6.98 10.78 2.12
C ASP A 249 8.11 11.82 2.03
N SER A 250 8.70 12.22 3.17
CA SER A 250 9.70 13.28 3.24
C SER A 250 10.82 13.03 4.24
N ARG A 251 11.90 13.80 4.10
CA ARG A 251 12.99 13.89 5.08
C ARG A 251 12.47 14.40 6.43
N GLU A 252 11.58 15.39 6.41
CA GLU A 252 11.00 16.01 7.61
C GLU A 252 10.12 15.02 8.38
N GLU A 253 9.35 14.18 7.68
CA GLU A 253 8.63 13.06 8.31
C GLU A 253 9.58 12.03 8.92
N ALA A 254 10.75 11.78 8.31
CA ALA A 254 11.76 10.91 8.91
C ALA A 254 12.33 11.48 10.22
N ILE A 255 12.52 12.79 10.29
CA ILE A 255 12.91 13.50 11.52
C ILE A 255 11.78 13.39 12.57
N ASP A 256 10.53 13.65 12.18
CA ASP A 256 9.39 13.54 13.10
C ASP A 256 9.24 12.11 13.64
N TRP A 257 9.35 11.12 12.77
CA TRP A 257 9.28 9.71 13.15
C TRP A 257 10.34 9.34 14.20
N LEU A 258 11.60 9.74 13.99
CA LEU A 258 12.70 9.48 14.94
C LEU A 258 12.48 10.12 16.31
N ARG A 259 11.74 11.22 16.37
CA ARG A 259 11.46 11.93 17.62
C ARG A 259 10.29 11.35 18.39
N ASN A 260 9.30 10.81 17.68
CA ASN A 260 8.05 10.33 18.26
C ASN A 260 8.03 8.80 18.48
N HIS A 261 9.06 8.08 18.05
CA HIS A 261 9.18 6.62 18.18
C HIS A 261 10.52 6.22 18.80
N ASP A 262 10.61 5.03 19.39
CA ASP A 262 11.86 4.47 19.88
C ASP A 262 12.63 3.77 18.73
N PRO A 263 13.72 4.35 18.20
CA PRO A 263 14.51 3.71 17.14
C PRO A 263 15.33 2.52 17.65
N ARG A 264 15.41 2.31 18.97
CA ARG A 264 16.10 1.17 19.58
C ARG A 264 15.19 -0.05 19.69
N ALA A 265 13.89 0.09 19.46
CA ALA A 265 12.95 -1.02 19.43
C ALA A 265 13.30 -2.03 18.31
N GLY A 266 12.80 -3.27 18.42
CA GLY A 266 12.82 -4.23 17.31
C GLY A 266 11.97 -3.74 16.14
N GLU A 267 11.89 -4.49 15.02
CA GLU A 267 11.02 -4.08 13.90
C GLU A 267 9.58 -3.84 14.37
N THR A 268 9.16 -2.58 14.32
CA THR A 268 7.85 -2.09 14.74
C THR A 268 6.88 -2.04 13.58
N ASN A 269 7.36 -2.01 12.33
CA ASN A 269 6.50 -2.01 11.15
C ASN A 269 6.15 -3.45 10.72
N LEU A 270 5.32 -4.11 11.52
CA LEU A 270 4.83 -5.46 11.22
C LEU A 270 3.64 -5.46 10.25
N GLU A 271 3.11 -4.29 9.90
CA GLU A 271 2.02 -4.16 8.92
C GLU A 271 2.44 -4.73 7.56
N ILE A 272 3.73 -4.68 7.25
CA ILE A 272 4.27 -5.21 6.01
C ILE A 272 4.07 -6.71 5.81
N VAL A 273 3.90 -7.48 6.90
CA VAL A 273 3.63 -8.92 6.80
C VAL A 273 2.15 -9.26 6.71
N ASP A 274 1.24 -8.29 6.86
CA ASP A 274 -0.20 -8.53 6.83
C ASP A 274 -0.69 -9.19 5.53
N PRO A 275 -0.22 -8.79 4.33
CA PRO A 275 -0.58 -9.50 3.11
C PRO A 275 -0.20 -10.98 3.14
N ALA A 276 0.98 -11.31 3.70
CA ALA A 276 1.44 -12.68 3.84
C ALA A 276 0.64 -13.46 4.90
N LEU A 277 0.28 -12.82 6.01
CA LEU A 277 -0.58 -13.41 7.04
C LEU A 277 -1.96 -13.77 6.47
N VAL A 278 -2.60 -12.85 5.75
CA VAL A 278 -3.91 -13.09 5.13
C VAL A 278 -3.82 -14.18 4.06
N ALA A 279 -2.78 -14.15 3.22
CA ALA A 279 -2.55 -15.19 2.21
C ALA A 279 -2.34 -16.58 2.86
N PHE A 280 -1.58 -16.63 3.95
CA PHE A 280 -1.34 -17.85 4.72
C PHE A 280 -2.65 -18.41 5.28
N VAL A 281 -3.44 -17.57 5.93
CA VAL A 281 -4.75 -17.92 6.49
C VAL A 281 -5.71 -18.47 5.42
N GLN A 282 -5.79 -17.82 4.26
CA GLN A 282 -6.69 -18.25 3.17
C GLN A 282 -6.35 -19.64 2.60
N ARG A 283 -5.09 -20.08 2.73
CA ARG A 283 -4.61 -21.38 2.27
C ARG A 283 -4.79 -22.49 3.31
N ILE A 284 -4.97 -22.17 4.60
CA ILE A 284 -5.06 -23.17 5.67
C ILE A 284 -6.09 -24.27 5.40
N PRO A 285 -7.34 -23.97 4.97
CA PRO A 285 -8.34 -25.02 4.71
C PRO A 285 -7.85 -26.11 3.74
N ASP A 286 -7.04 -25.74 2.76
CA ASP A 286 -6.53 -26.65 1.73
C ASP A 286 -5.44 -27.60 2.28
N PHE A 287 -4.78 -27.23 3.38
CA PHE A 287 -3.68 -27.99 3.99
C PHE A 287 -4.02 -28.58 5.37
N TYR A 288 -5.20 -28.29 5.91
CA TYR A 288 -5.62 -28.77 7.23
C TYR A 288 -5.88 -30.27 7.23
N LYS A 289 -5.13 -31.03 8.04
CA LYS A 289 -5.24 -32.49 8.13
C LYS A 289 -6.08 -32.99 9.31
N GLY A 290 -6.50 -32.11 10.20
CA GLY A 290 -7.15 -32.51 11.45
C GLY A 290 -6.26 -33.43 12.31
N ASP A 291 -4.95 -33.20 12.33
CA ASP A 291 -4.06 -33.83 13.30
C ASP A 291 -3.96 -32.98 14.58
N GLY A 292 -3.38 -33.54 15.64
CA GLY A 292 -3.25 -32.83 16.92
C GLY A 292 -2.42 -31.55 16.82
N TYR A 293 -1.52 -31.47 15.83
CA TYR A 293 -0.64 -30.32 15.64
C TYR A 293 -1.37 -29.14 14.99
N HIS A 294 -2.06 -29.37 13.88
CA HIS A 294 -2.87 -28.35 13.22
C HIS A 294 -4.01 -27.88 14.12
N ARG A 295 -4.66 -28.79 14.87
CA ARG A 295 -5.64 -28.41 15.89
C ARG A 295 -5.05 -27.48 16.94
N PHE A 296 -3.87 -27.82 17.45
CA PHE A 296 -3.19 -27.01 18.45
C PHE A 296 -2.88 -25.61 17.91
N ALA A 297 -2.35 -25.50 16.70
CA ALA A 297 -2.05 -24.22 16.06
C ALA A 297 -3.30 -23.32 15.96
N LEU A 298 -4.40 -23.85 15.39
CA LEU A 298 -5.64 -23.08 15.23
C LEU A 298 -6.35 -22.80 16.57
N THR A 299 -6.26 -23.70 17.54
CA THR A 299 -6.83 -23.46 18.89
C THR A 299 -6.08 -22.35 19.62
N GLU A 300 -4.75 -22.32 19.58
CA GLU A 300 -3.98 -21.21 20.16
C GLU A 300 -4.27 -19.89 19.44
N THR A 301 -4.41 -19.93 18.11
CA THR A 301 -4.79 -18.75 17.32
C THR A 301 -6.16 -18.23 17.75
N TYR A 302 -7.17 -19.12 17.85
CA TYR A 302 -8.51 -18.77 18.30
C TYR A 302 -8.49 -18.17 19.71
N ARG A 303 -7.73 -18.78 20.62
CA ARG A 303 -7.57 -18.32 22.01
C ARG A 303 -7.02 -16.89 22.05
N MET A 304 -5.92 -16.62 21.34
CA MET A 304 -5.31 -15.28 21.29
C MET A 304 -6.25 -14.27 20.62
N TRP A 305 -6.85 -14.64 19.49
CA TRP A 305 -7.78 -13.80 18.74
C TRP A 305 -9.00 -13.36 19.57
N LYS A 306 -9.48 -14.25 20.45
CA LYS A 306 -10.63 -13.99 21.33
C LYS A 306 -10.25 -13.40 22.69
N GLY A 307 -8.95 -13.23 22.98
CA GLY A 307 -8.49 -12.76 24.29
C GLY A 307 -8.78 -13.76 25.43
N LEU A 308 -8.83 -15.06 25.13
CA LEU A 308 -9.13 -16.10 26.12
C LEU A 308 -7.90 -16.44 26.97
N ASP A 309 -8.14 -16.65 28.26
CA ASP A 309 -7.13 -16.90 29.28
C ASP A 309 -6.41 -18.24 29.15
N SER A 310 -7.10 -19.28 28.63
CA SER A 310 -6.57 -20.65 28.62
C SER A 310 -7.05 -21.47 27.42
N ARG A 311 -6.26 -22.49 27.04
CA ARG A 311 -6.65 -23.45 26.00
C ARG A 311 -7.91 -24.25 26.36
N PRO A 312 -8.09 -24.72 27.62
CA PRO A 312 -9.36 -25.31 28.04
C PRO A 312 -10.58 -24.41 27.78
N THR A 313 -10.46 -23.11 28.01
CA THR A 313 -11.53 -22.13 27.72
C THR A 313 -11.85 -22.10 26.21
N ALA A 314 -10.81 -22.00 25.37
CA ALA A 314 -10.96 -22.01 23.91
C ALA A 314 -11.61 -23.31 23.39
N LEU A 315 -11.18 -24.48 23.90
CA LEU A 315 -11.80 -25.76 23.53
C LEU A 315 -13.26 -25.84 23.97
N GLY A 316 -13.61 -25.23 25.11
CA GLY A 316 -14.98 -25.08 25.56
C GLY A 316 -15.85 -24.33 24.55
N GLU A 317 -15.40 -23.16 24.08
CA GLU A 317 -16.11 -22.37 23.05
C GLU A 317 -16.21 -23.08 21.70
N LEU A 318 -15.18 -23.87 21.34
CA LEU A 318 -15.14 -24.69 20.12
C LEU A 318 -15.99 -25.98 20.23
N GLY A 319 -16.67 -26.19 21.37
CA GLY A 319 -17.64 -27.26 21.56
C GLY A 319 -17.11 -28.54 22.20
N ALA A 320 -15.92 -28.52 22.82
CA ALA A 320 -15.31 -29.62 23.56
C ALA A 320 -14.93 -29.17 24.99
N THR A 321 -15.92 -29.17 25.90
CA THR A 321 -15.70 -28.71 27.28
C THR A 321 -14.76 -29.62 28.07
N PRO A 322 -13.98 -29.10 29.03
CA PRO A 322 -13.10 -29.90 29.88
C PRO A 322 -13.86 -31.03 30.61
N GLN A 323 -15.08 -30.76 31.07
CA GLN A 323 -15.95 -31.74 31.74
C GLN A 323 -16.36 -32.86 30.78
N PHE A 324 -16.71 -32.54 29.53
CA PHE A 324 -17.03 -33.54 28.52
C PHE A 324 -15.82 -34.45 28.22
N LEU A 325 -14.64 -33.85 28.04
CA LEU A 325 -13.41 -34.59 27.76
C LEU A 325 -13.02 -35.51 28.93
N ALA A 326 -13.14 -35.04 30.17
CA ALA A 326 -12.87 -35.84 31.36
C ALA A 326 -13.85 -37.01 31.53
N ALA A 327 -15.14 -36.78 31.27
CA ALA A 327 -16.19 -37.79 31.37
C ALA A 327 -16.12 -38.87 30.27
N ASN A 328 -15.54 -38.54 29.10
CA ASN A 328 -15.49 -39.42 27.93
C ASN A 328 -14.08 -39.90 27.59
N LYS A 329 -13.12 -39.82 28.53
CA LYS A 329 -11.71 -40.21 28.31
C LYS A 329 -11.53 -41.62 27.75
N ASP A 330 -12.43 -42.54 28.11
CA ASP A 330 -12.41 -43.95 27.69
C ASP A 330 -13.45 -44.25 26.59
N ASN A 331 -14.03 -43.23 25.95
CA ASN A 331 -15.02 -43.35 24.88
C ASN A 331 -14.49 -42.77 23.54
N PRO A 332 -13.78 -43.59 22.73
CA PRO A 332 -13.17 -43.14 21.48
C PRO A 332 -14.15 -42.55 20.47
N ALA A 333 -15.39 -43.05 20.43
CA ALA A 333 -16.41 -42.56 19.51
C ALA A 333 -16.85 -41.13 19.87
N ALA A 334 -17.10 -40.87 21.16
CA ALA A 334 -17.47 -39.54 21.65
C ALA A 334 -16.33 -38.53 21.45
N LEU A 335 -15.08 -38.93 21.73
CA LEU A 335 -13.90 -38.08 21.51
C LEU A 335 -13.70 -37.76 20.02
N THR A 336 -13.95 -38.73 19.12
CA THR A 336 -13.88 -38.51 17.67
C THR A 336 -14.93 -37.51 17.20
N GLN A 337 -16.15 -37.59 17.73
CA GLN A 337 -17.22 -36.65 17.38
C GLN A 337 -16.92 -35.24 17.89
N ALA A 338 -16.39 -35.10 19.10
CA ALA A 338 -15.96 -33.82 19.64
C ALA A 338 -14.81 -33.22 18.81
N ALA A 339 -13.83 -34.02 18.42
CA ALA A 339 -12.74 -33.58 17.55
C ALA A 339 -13.26 -33.06 16.20
N LYS A 340 -14.21 -33.76 15.56
CA LYS A 340 -14.85 -33.28 14.31
C LYS A 340 -15.57 -31.94 14.49
N LYS A 341 -16.26 -31.75 15.61
CA LYS A 341 -16.95 -30.49 15.91
C LYS A 341 -15.97 -29.33 16.13
N VAL A 342 -14.87 -29.60 16.84
CA VAL A 342 -13.78 -28.64 17.01
C VAL A 342 -13.15 -28.31 15.65
N ASP A 343 -12.85 -29.32 14.82
CA ASP A 343 -12.29 -29.12 13.47
C ASP A 343 -13.18 -28.23 12.61
N GLN A 344 -14.50 -28.48 12.58
CA GLN A 344 -15.46 -27.64 11.86
C GLN A 344 -15.49 -26.20 12.38
N SER A 345 -15.44 -26.01 13.70
CA SER A 345 -15.46 -24.68 14.32
C SER A 345 -14.18 -23.90 14.03
N LEU A 346 -13.02 -24.58 14.06
CA LEU A 346 -11.72 -24.00 13.73
C LEU A 346 -11.62 -23.61 12.25
N LEU A 347 -12.12 -24.46 11.34
CA LEU A 347 -12.16 -24.15 9.90
C LEU A 347 -13.11 -22.98 9.62
N THR A 348 -14.29 -22.95 10.24
CA THR A 348 -15.23 -21.82 10.11
C THR A 348 -14.59 -20.51 10.61
N PHE A 349 -13.87 -20.57 11.73
CA PHE A 349 -13.13 -19.44 12.25
C PHE A 349 -12.07 -18.94 11.27
N ILE A 350 -11.18 -19.83 10.79
CA ILE A 350 -10.03 -19.42 9.96
C ILE A 350 -10.46 -18.93 8.58
N GLU A 351 -11.53 -19.49 8.00
CA GLU A 351 -12.13 -18.99 6.76
C GLU A 351 -12.78 -17.61 6.93
N GLY A 352 -13.25 -17.30 8.15
CA GLY A 352 -13.82 -16.00 8.49
C GLY A 352 -12.78 -14.90 8.70
N VAL A 353 -11.59 -15.23 9.17
CA VAL A 353 -10.53 -14.27 9.56
C VAL A 353 -10.26 -13.19 8.50
N PRO A 354 -10.07 -13.48 7.20
CA PRO A 354 -9.79 -12.46 6.19
C PRO A 354 -10.89 -11.38 6.06
N ASN A 355 -12.13 -11.69 6.48
CA ASN A 355 -13.27 -10.77 6.39
C ASN A 355 -13.43 -9.88 7.63
N VAL A 356 -12.72 -10.20 8.72
CA VAL A 356 -12.86 -9.52 10.02
C VAL A 356 -11.52 -9.04 10.60
N TYR A 357 -10.42 -9.29 9.90
CA TYR A 357 -9.10 -8.77 10.23
C TYR A 357 -9.11 -7.24 10.09
N LYS A 358 -8.59 -6.56 11.11
CA LYS A 358 -8.53 -5.11 11.24
C LYS A 358 -7.13 -4.64 11.61
N GLU A 359 -6.12 -5.49 11.40
CA GLU A 359 -4.70 -5.10 11.55
C GLU A 359 -4.34 -4.64 12.98
N THR A 360 -5.11 -5.06 14.00
CA THR A 360 -4.77 -4.79 15.40
C THR A 360 -3.57 -5.62 15.83
N GLU A 361 -2.80 -5.12 16.80
CA GLU A 361 -1.62 -5.83 17.32
C GLU A 361 -1.96 -7.24 17.81
N GLU A 362 -3.08 -7.41 18.54
CA GLU A 362 -3.49 -8.71 19.06
C GLU A 362 -3.87 -9.69 17.94
N GLN A 363 -4.56 -9.21 16.91
CA GLN A 363 -4.92 -10.03 15.76
C GLN A 363 -3.67 -10.44 14.99
N ARG A 364 -2.75 -9.50 14.74
CA ARG A 364 -1.50 -9.75 14.04
C ARG A 364 -0.63 -10.75 14.81
N GLU A 365 -0.49 -10.59 16.13
CA GLU A 365 0.26 -11.53 16.98
C GLU A 365 -0.39 -12.91 17.02
N ALA A 366 -1.72 -13.02 17.01
CA ALA A 366 -2.40 -14.30 16.89
C ALA A 366 -2.04 -15.01 15.58
N LEU A 367 -1.98 -14.28 14.46
CA LEU A 367 -1.63 -14.84 13.15
C LEU A 367 -0.12 -15.10 13.00
N ILE A 368 0.76 -14.28 13.57
CA ILE A 368 2.21 -14.57 13.64
C ILE A 368 2.43 -15.85 14.46
N ARG A 369 1.74 -16.00 15.58
CA ARG A 369 1.81 -17.22 16.40
C ARG A 369 1.27 -18.45 15.67
N LEU A 370 0.21 -18.28 14.88
CA LEU A 370 -0.30 -19.33 13.99
C LEU A 370 0.80 -19.78 13.02
N VAL A 371 1.45 -18.86 12.31
CA VAL A 371 2.53 -19.17 11.37
C VAL A 371 3.70 -19.84 12.08
N GLN A 372 4.10 -19.32 13.24
CA GLN A 372 5.18 -19.89 14.05
C GLN A 372 4.91 -21.37 14.36
N ILE A 373 3.74 -21.67 14.91
CA ILE A 373 3.36 -23.04 15.24
C ILE A 373 3.22 -23.84 13.94
N TRP A 374 2.44 -23.40 12.97
CA TRP A 374 2.17 -24.17 11.76
C TRP A 374 3.45 -24.56 10.99
N ARG A 375 4.45 -23.68 10.96
CA ARG A 375 5.75 -23.92 10.32
C ARG A 375 6.80 -24.57 11.24
N LYS A 376 6.47 -24.90 12.49
CA LYS A 376 7.39 -25.49 13.48
C LYS A 376 8.63 -24.61 13.75
N LEU A 377 8.41 -23.31 13.91
CA LEU A 377 9.48 -22.33 14.16
C LEU A 377 9.66 -22.09 15.65
N ASP A 378 10.92 -22.09 16.11
CA ASP A 378 11.23 -22.01 17.54
C ASP A 378 10.91 -20.64 18.14
N ARG A 379 11.28 -19.56 17.44
CA ARG A 379 11.14 -18.19 17.94
C ARG A 379 10.20 -17.36 17.08
N ARG A 380 9.57 -16.36 17.69
CA ARG A 380 8.72 -15.37 17.01
C ARG A 380 9.47 -14.68 15.85
N VAL A 381 10.75 -14.34 16.06
CA VAL A 381 11.59 -13.70 15.01
C VAL A 381 11.75 -14.59 13.77
N ASP A 382 11.82 -15.92 13.95
CA ASP A 382 11.95 -16.85 12.83
C ASP A 382 10.63 -16.89 12.01
N ALA A 383 9.48 -16.73 12.66
CA ALA A 383 8.18 -16.61 12.00
C ALA A 383 8.04 -15.33 11.18
N ILE A 384 8.48 -14.20 11.74
CA ILE A 384 8.49 -12.91 11.02
C ILE A 384 9.43 -12.99 9.81
N GLN A 385 10.62 -13.55 9.97
CA GLN A 385 11.55 -13.74 8.85
C GLN A 385 10.95 -14.62 7.74
N SER A 386 10.26 -15.69 8.14
CA SER A 386 9.55 -16.57 7.21
C SER A 386 8.40 -15.87 6.47
N LEU A 387 7.75 -14.88 7.11
CA LEU A 387 6.74 -14.03 6.50
C LEU A 387 7.33 -12.99 5.55
N PHE A 388 8.49 -12.41 5.85
CA PHE A 388 9.22 -11.57 4.90
C PHE A 388 9.56 -12.33 3.61
N ASP A 389 9.96 -13.60 3.74
CA ASP A 389 10.17 -14.44 2.56
C ASP A 389 8.87 -14.71 1.78
N ASP A 390 7.72 -14.83 2.44
CA ASP A 390 6.43 -14.92 1.76
C ASP A 390 6.10 -13.63 1.00
N VAL A 391 6.24 -12.46 1.64
CA VAL A 391 6.03 -11.15 1.00
C VAL A 391 6.92 -11.02 -0.24
N ARG A 392 8.22 -11.35 -0.12
CA ARG A 392 9.16 -11.28 -1.25
C ARG A 392 8.74 -12.18 -2.41
N ARG A 393 8.33 -13.42 -2.12
CA ARG A 393 7.80 -14.34 -3.15
C ARG A 393 6.55 -13.77 -3.81
N MET A 394 5.59 -13.29 -3.01
CA MET A 394 4.32 -12.75 -3.49
C MET A 394 4.52 -11.53 -4.40
N THR A 395 5.45 -10.62 -4.06
CA THR A 395 5.76 -9.43 -4.88
C THR A 395 6.34 -9.80 -6.24
N ARG A 396 7.12 -10.88 -6.33
CA ARG A 396 7.79 -11.34 -7.56
C ARG A 396 7.01 -12.41 -8.33
N ALA A 397 5.90 -12.90 -7.76
CA ALA A 397 5.14 -14.01 -8.29
C ALA A 397 4.37 -13.63 -9.57
N ASN A 398 4.38 -14.53 -10.55
CA ASN A 398 3.45 -14.43 -11.68
C ASN A 398 2.02 -14.58 -11.17
N ARG A 399 1.08 -13.82 -11.74
CA ARG A 399 -0.33 -13.77 -11.32
C ARG A 399 -0.98 -15.14 -11.08
N ASP A 400 -0.70 -16.12 -11.94
CA ASP A 400 -1.33 -17.44 -11.92
C ASP A 400 -0.50 -18.51 -11.19
N SER A 401 0.60 -18.12 -10.52
CA SER A 401 1.47 -19.02 -9.78
C SER A 401 0.94 -19.33 -8.37
N ILE A 402 1.40 -20.45 -7.78
CA ILE A 402 1.06 -20.81 -6.40
C ILE A 402 1.61 -19.82 -5.35
N GLU A 403 2.68 -19.10 -5.71
CA GLU A 403 3.29 -18.09 -4.84
C GLU A 403 2.51 -16.79 -4.81
N ALA A 404 1.65 -16.55 -5.81
CA ALA A 404 0.82 -15.35 -5.88
C ALA A 404 -0.16 -15.28 -4.69
N PRO A 405 -0.53 -14.06 -4.25
CA PRO A 405 -1.59 -13.88 -3.27
C PRO A 405 -2.87 -14.60 -3.73
N PRO A 406 -3.49 -15.45 -2.88
CA PRO A 406 -4.78 -16.05 -3.21
C PRO A 406 -5.84 -14.98 -3.44
N ALA A 407 -6.78 -15.24 -4.35
CA ALA A 407 -7.88 -14.33 -4.62
C ALA A 407 -8.74 -14.15 -3.35
N PRO A 408 -9.14 -12.91 -2.99
CA PRO A 408 -9.98 -12.68 -1.83
C PRO A 408 -11.27 -13.51 -1.88
N LYS A 409 -11.51 -14.30 -0.84
CA LYS A 409 -12.76 -15.05 -0.65
C LYS A 409 -13.77 -14.14 0.06
N PRO A 410 -14.93 -13.82 -0.54
CA PRO A 410 -15.93 -12.97 0.10
C PRO A 410 -16.47 -13.65 1.36
N ALA A 411 -16.92 -12.84 2.31
CA ALA A 411 -17.58 -13.34 3.51
C ALA A 411 -18.74 -14.28 3.13
N PRO A 412 -18.90 -15.42 3.84
CA PRO A 412 -20.02 -16.30 3.60
C PRO A 412 -21.33 -15.52 3.79
N LEU A 413 -22.23 -15.65 2.83
CA LEU A 413 -23.52 -14.98 2.93
C LEU A 413 -24.29 -15.51 4.14
N PRO A 414 -25.01 -14.65 4.88
CA PRO A 414 -25.92 -15.13 5.90
C PRO A 414 -26.90 -16.15 5.29
N PRO A 415 -27.35 -17.15 6.06
CA PRO A 415 -28.29 -18.14 5.56
C PRO A 415 -29.54 -17.48 4.98
N ARG A 416 -29.98 -17.95 3.80
CA ARG A 416 -31.21 -17.47 3.18
C ARG A 416 -32.39 -17.76 4.13
N PRO A 417 -33.22 -16.76 4.48
CA PRO A 417 -34.42 -17.03 5.26
C PRO A 417 -35.38 -17.93 4.47
N THR A 418 -36.19 -18.69 5.18
CA THR A 418 -37.25 -19.52 4.58
C THR A 418 -38.25 -18.67 3.79
N ARG A 419 -38.50 -17.44 4.27
CA ARG A 419 -39.35 -16.43 3.63
C ARG A 419 -38.70 -15.05 3.67
N TRP A 420 -38.75 -14.33 2.55
CA TRP A 420 -38.36 -12.93 2.46
C TRP A 420 -39.46 -12.00 2.98
N THR A 421 -39.07 -10.99 3.73
CA THR A 421 -39.89 -9.87 4.22
C THR A 421 -39.15 -8.56 3.96
N PRO A 422 -39.83 -7.40 3.99
CA PRO A 422 -39.15 -6.10 3.86
C PRO A 422 -37.99 -5.88 4.85
N HIS A 423 -37.99 -6.59 5.98
CA HIS A 423 -37.05 -6.40 7.09
C HIS A 423 -35.89 -7.40 7.13
N ASN A 424 -35.87 -8.42 6.25
CA ASN A 424 -34.84 -9.46 6.27
C ASN A 424 -34.11 -9.65 4.93
N ILE A 425 -34.24 -8.69 4.01
CA ILE A 425 -33.60 -8.73 2.70
C ILE A 425 -32.08 -8.70 2.85
N GLN A 426 -31.42 -9.66 2.19
CA GLN A 426 -29.97 -9.76 2.09
C GLN A 426 -29.57 -9.44 0.65
N LEU A 427 -28.94 -8.28 0.42
CA LEU A 427 -28.70 -7.74 -0.94
C LEU A 427 -27.96 -8.71 -1.87
N SER A 428 -26.92 -9.37 -1.35
CA SER A 428 -26.10 -10.31 -2.11
C SER A 428 -26.72 -11.70 -2.26
N ALA A 429 -27.81 -12.01 -1.54
CA ALA A 429 -28.47 -13.30 -1.64
C ALA A 429 -29.30 -13.40 -2.92
N SER A 430 -29.34 -14.62 -3.48
CA SER A 430 -30.28 -14.94 -4.56
C SER A 430 -31.73 -14.86 -4.06
N ILE A 431 -32.60 -14.27 -4.88
CA ILE A 431 -34.01 -14.06 -4.53
C ILE A 431 -34.71 -15.43 -4.37
N ILE A 432 -34.35 -16.40 -5.22
CA ILE A 432 -34.88 -17.77 -5.21
C ILE A 432 -33.74 -18.78 -4.98
N PRO A 433 -34.03 -19.97 -4.42
CA PRO A 433 -33.03 -21.03 -4.28
C PRO A 433 -32.36 -21.36 -5.62
N ASN A 434 -31.03 -21.45 -5.63
CA ASN A 434 -30.21 -21.71 -6.83
C ASN A 434 -30.46 -20.73 -7.99
N GLY A 435 -31.00 -19.53 -7.70
CA GLY A 435 -31.25 -18.50 -8.69
C GLY A 435 -30.04 -17.62 -8.98
N ASN A 436 -30.06 -16.99 -10.15
CA ASN A 436 -29.00 -16.09 -10.63
C ASN A 436 -29.32 -14.60 -10.42
N PHE A 437 -30.51 -14.29 -9.92
CA PHE A 437 -30.95 -12.92 -9.63
C PHE A 437 -30.86 -12.64 -8.14
N THR A 438 -30.29 -11.49 -7.79
CA THR A 438 -30.01 -11.05 -6.42
C THR A 438 -30.93 -9.93 -5.98
N TRP A 439 -31.09 -9.75 -4.66
CA TRP A 439 -31.82 -8.61 -4.12
C TRP A 439 -31.16 -7.27 -4.44
N SER A 440 -29.84 -7.23 -4.61
CA SER A 440 -29.10 -6.06 -5.06
C SER A 440 -29.58 -5.59 -6.43
N GLU A 441 -29.77 -6.50 -7.38
CA GLU A 441 -30.33 -6.17 -8.70
C GLU A 441 -31.78 -5.69 -8.58
N ALA A 442 -32.60 -6.38 -7.78
CA ALA A 442 -34.01 -6.04 -7.62
C ALA A 442 -34.24 -4.68 -6.96
N THR A 443 -33.35 -4.26 -6.07
CA THR A 443 -33.47 -3.06 -5.23
C THR A 443 -32.50 -1.95 -5.60
N ARG A 444 -31.78 -2.08 -6.73
CA ARG A 444 -30.75 -1.12 -7.16
C ARG A 444 -29.72 -0.85 -6.05
N GLY A 445 -29.06 -1.93 -5.60
CA GLY A 445 -28.05 -1.88 -4.53
C GLY A 445 -28.61 -1.47 -3.17
N GLY A 446 -29.89 -1.73 -2.89
CA GLY A 446 -30.55 -1.35 -1.64
C GLY A 446 -31.13 0.06 -1.62
N THR A 447 -30.96 0.87 -2.67
CA THR A 447 -31.55 2.22 -2.73
C THR A 447 -33.05 2.23 -2.96
N ARG A 448 -33.63 1.10 -3.40
CA ARG A 448 -35.05 0.91 -3.69
C ARG A 448 -35.56 -0.29 -2.90
N MET A 449 -35.66 -0.14 -1.58
CA MET A 449 -36.17 -1.22 -0.73
C MET A 449 -37.69 -1.37 -0.91
N PRO A 450 -38.21 -2.60 -1.03
CA PRO A 450 -39.64 -2.82 -1.16
C PRO A 450 -40.36 -2.43 0.15
N PRO A 451 -41.38 -1.57 0.10
CA PRO A 451 -41.98 -0.98 1.30
C PRO A 451 -42.92 -1.94 2.04
N ASN A 452 -43.35 -3.02 1.39
CA ASN A 452 -44.33 -3.95 1.94
C ASN A 452 -44.16 -5.36 1.36
N GLN A 453 -44.84 -6.32 1.99
CA GLN A 453 -44.78 -7.72 1.60
C GLN A 453 -45.30 -7.98 0.18
N SER A 454 -46.29 -7.22 -0.31
CA SER A 454 -46.84 -7.41 -1.66
C SER A 454 -45.79 -7.13 -2.74
N THR A 455 -44.97 -6.09 -2.56
CA THR A 455 -43.83 -5.80 -3.44
C THR A 455 -42.76 -6.88 -3.35
N VAL A 456 -42.42 -7.35 -2.15
CA VAL A 456 -41.48 -8.48 -1.95
C VAL A 456 -41.96 -9.72 -2.70
N ASP A 457 -43.24 -10.07 -2.57
CA ASP A 457 -43.84 -11.21 -3.24
C ASP A 457 -43.86 -11.00 -4.76
N GLY A 458 -44.05 -9.76 -5.24
CA GLY A 458 -43.91 -9.38 -6.64
C GLY A 458 -42.52 -9.64 -7.21
N ILE A 459 -41.49 -9.20 -6.49
CA ILE A 459 -40.09 -9.45 -6.83
C ILE A 459 -39.80 -10.95 -6.88
N VAL A 460 -40.24 -11.71 -5.87
CA VAL A 460 -40.05 -13.18 -5.85
C VAL A 460 -40.78 -13.87 -7.00
N ARG A 461 -41.99 -13.41 -7.37
CA ARG A 461 -42.75 -13.97 -8.51
C ARG A 461 -42.00 -13.76 -9.83
N ILE A 462 -41.61 -12.53 -10.14
CA ILE A 462 -40.90 -12.26 -11.41
C ILE A 462 -39.52 -12.92 -11.42
N ALA A 463 -38.82 -13.02 -10.28
CA ALA A 463 -37.54 -13.74 -10.20
C ALA A 463 -37.65 -15.21 -10.61
N LYS A 464 -38.71 -15.91 -10.19
CA LYS A 464 -38.97 -17.31 -10.58
C LYS A 464 -39.18 -17.46 -12.09
N LEU A 465 -39.99 -16.59 -12.68
CA LEU A 465 -40.28 -16.63 -14.12
C LEU A 465 -39.07 -16.18 -14.94
N ALA A 466 -38.38 -15.14 -14.51
CA ALA A 466 -37.17 -14.64 -15.16
C ALA A 466 -36.05 -15.68 -15.14
N GLN A 467 -35.93 -16.49 -14.08
CA GLN A 467 -34.95 -17.59 -14.05
C GLN A 467 -35.25 -18.61 -15.16
N GLN A 468 -36.51 -19.01 -15.31
CA GLN A 468 -36.92 -19.91 -16.39
C GLN A 468 -36.66 -19.30 -17.78
N ALA A 469 -36.91 -17.99 -17.96
CA ALA A 469 -36.57 -17.29 -19.19
C ALA A 469 -35.05 -17.29 -19.46
N ARG A 470 -34.25 -17.01 -18.43
CA ARG A 470 -32.78 -17.03 -18.49
C ARG A 470 -32.25 -18.42 -18.90
N ASP A 471 -32.80 -19.48 -18.31
CA ASP A 471 -32.43 -20.86 -18.61
C ASP A 471 -32.78 -21.23 -20.05
N ARG A 472 -33.93 -20.76 -20.55
CA ARG A 472 -34.38 -21.00 -21.93
C ARG A 472 -33.55 -20.24 -22.98
N ILE A 473 -33.07 -19.04 -22.65
CA ILE A 473 -32.16 -18.26 -23.50
C ILE A 473 -30.73 -18.82 -23.42
N GLY A 474 -30.36 -19.47 -22.32
CA GLY A 474 -29.02 -20.05 -22.12
C GLY A 474 -27.91 -19.01 -21.94
N ARG A 475 -28.25 -17.77 -21.56
CA ARG A 475 -27.29 -16.67 -21.36
C ARG A 475 -27.66 -15.80 -20.14
N PRO A 476 -26.68 -15.15 -19.49
CA PRO A 476 -26.95 -14.23 -18.38
C PRO A 476 -27.82 -13.04 -18.79
N PHE A 477 -28.77 -12.68 -17.92
CA PHE A 477 -29.57 -11.47 -18.06
C PHE A 477 -28.91 -10.36 -17.23
N HIS A 478 -28.66 -9.21 -17.84
CA HIS A 478 -28.11 -8.03 -17.18
C HIS A 478 -29.26 -7.07 -16.83
N ILE A 479 -29.61 -7.01 -15.54
CA ILE A 479 -30.73 -6.19 -15.06
C ILE A 479 -30.36 -4.70 -15.09
N THR A 480 -31.17 -3.91 -15.79
CA THR A 480 -31.05 -2.44 -15.83
C THR A 480 -32.00 -1.77 -14.86
N SER A 481 -33.20 -2.34 -14.70
CA SER A 481 -34.24 -1.84 -13.80
C SER A 481 -35.13 -2.99 -13.33
N TRP A 482 -35.58 -2.91 -12.08
CA TRP A 482 -36.50 -3.87 -11.47
C TRP A 482 -37.51 -3.12 -10.60
N TYR A 483 -37.43 -3.15 -9.28
CA TYR A 483 -38.37 -2.39 -8.46
C TYR A 483 -38.09 -0.88 -8.60
N ARG A 484 -39.15 -0.10 -8.84
CA ARG A 484 -39.10 1.36 -8.89
C ARG A 484 -40.14 1.94 -7.93
N PRO A 485 -39.73 2.64 -6.86
CA PRO A 485 -40.62 3.47 -6.06
C PRO A 485 -41.43 4.43 -6.94
N ALA A 486 -42.66 4.78 -6.52
CA ALA A 486 -43.59 5.53 -7.36
C ALA A 486 -43.07 6.92 -7.77
N ASP A 487 -42.36 7.59 -6.88
CA ASP A 487 -41.66 8.85 -7.10
C ASP A 487 -40.55 8.71 -8.16
N ILE A 488 -39.70 7.68 -8.03
CA ILE A 488 -38.65 7.37 -9.01
C ILE A 488 -39.26 7.02 -10.37
N ASN A 489 -40.34 6.24 -10.41
CA ASN A 489 -41.03 5.90 -11.65
C ASN A 489 -41.56 7.15 -12.37
N ARG A 490 -42.11 8.11 -11.63
CA ARG A 490 -42.58 9.38 -12.18
C ARG A 490 -41.42 10.23 -12.73
N GLN A 491 -40.29 10.31 -12.01
CA GLN A 491 -39.11 11.05 -12.45
C GLN A 491 -38.55 10.54 -13.78
N VAL A 492 -38.57 9.22 -14.00
CA VAL A 492 -38.08 8.61 -15.26
C VAL A 492 -39.15 8.58 -16.37
N GLY A 493 -40.28 9.27 -16.19
CA GLY A 493 -41.37 9.28 -17.18
C GLY A 493 -42.11 7.95 -17.34
N GLY A 494 -42.05 7.07 -16.33
CA GLY A 494 -42.71 5.78 -16.35
C GLY A 494 -44.23 5.89 -16.29
N ALA A 495 -44.93 4.93 -16.90
CA ALA A 495 -46.38 4.83 -16.85
C ALA A 495 -46.90 4.76 -15.39
N SER A 496 -48.05 5.39 -15.12
CA SER A 496 -48.67 5.43 -13.79
C SER A 496 -48.99 4.05 -13.22
N ASN A 497 -49.35 3.10 -14.08
CA ASN A 497 -49.64 1.70 -13.73
C ASN A 497 -48.45 0.76 -14.04
N SER A 498 -47.22 1.26 -13.96
CA SER A 498 -46.01 0.46 -14.27
C SER A 498 -45.87 -0.74 -13.33
N ARG A 499 -45.61 -1.91 -13.91
CA ARG A 499 -45.33 -3.14 -13.15
C ARG A 499 -44.05 -3.07 -12.30
N HIS A 500 -43.13 -2.17 -12.64
CA HIS A 500 -41.97 -1.88 -11.80
C HIS A 500 -42.36 -1.31 -10.43
N ILE A 501 -43.50 -0.61 -10.30
CA ILE A 501 -43.99 -0.05 -9.02
C ILE A 501 -44.49 -1.13 -8.07
N VAL A 502 -44.97 -2.27 -8.60
CA VAL A 502 -45.41 -3.41 -7.77
C VAL A 502 -44.30 -4.46 -7.60
N GLY A 503 -43.13 -4.23 -8.20
CA GLY A 503 -41.93 -5.06 -8.05
C GLY A 503 -41.89 -6.30 -8.95
N ASP A 504 -42.88 -6.51 -9.82
CA ASP A 504 -43.00 -7.72 -10.62
C ASP A 504 -42.62 -7.57 -12.09
N ALA A 505 -41.73 -6.61 -12.37
CA ALA A 505 -41.16 -6.37 -13.69
C ALA A 505 -39.64 -6.17 -13.67
N ILE A 506 -39.00 -6.54 -14.78
CA ILE A 506 -37.59 -6.33 -15.06
C ILE A 506 -37.39 -5.74 -16.45
N ASP A 507 -36.46 -4.81 -16.55
CA ASP A 507 -35.86 -4.38 -17.81
C ASP A 507 -34.41 -4.86 -17.82
N PHE A 508 -34.01 -5.53 -18.90
CA PHE A 508 -32.70 -6.19 -18.98
C PHE A 508 -32.18 -6.23 -20.41
N TYR A 509 -30.90 -6.58 -20.56
CA TYR A 509 -30.31 -6.96 -21.83
C TYR A 509 -29.50 -8.26 -21.70
N VAL A 510 -29.17 -8.87 -22.83
CA VAL A 510 -28.33 -10.07 -22.89
C VAL A 510 -27.17 -9.80 -23.84
N ASN A 511 -25.94 -10.03 -23.38
CA ASN A 511 -24.76 -9.80 -24.22
C ASN A 511 -24.80 -10.67 -25.48
N GLY A 512 -24.66 -10.01 -26.64
CA GLY A 512 -24.68 -10.63 -27.95
C GLY A 512 -26.08 -10.88 -28.54
N LEU A 513 -27.16 -10.46 -27.89
CA LEU A 513 -28.53 -10.55 -28.41
C LEU A 513 -29.20 -9.17 -28.53
N SER A 514 -29.98 -8.97 -29.58
CA SER A 514 -30.90 -7.83 -29.69
C SER A 514 -32.20 -8.09 -28.91
N GLY A 515 -32.91 -7.02 -28.59
CA GLY A 515 -34.25 -7.11 -28.00
C GLY A 515 -35.24 -7.82 -28.91
N ASP A 516 -35.05 -7.77 -30.23
CA ASP A 516 -35.85 -8.55 -31.18
C ASP A 516 -35.62 -10.06 -31.02
N GLN A 517 -34.37 -10.49 -30.92
CA GLN A 517 -34.02 -11.91 -30.73
C GLN A 517 -34.56 -12.45 -29.41
N ILE A 518 -34.41 -11.68 -28.32
CA ILE A 518 -34.95 -12.04 -27.00
C ILE A 518 -36.47 -12.13 -27.07
N TYR A 519 -37.12 -11.14 -27.68
CA TYR A 519 -38.56 -11.10 -27.83
C TYR A 519 -39.08 -12.31 -28.60
N TRP A 520 -38.51 -12.65 -29.75
CA TRP A 520 -38.95 -13.81 -30.55
C TRP A 520 -38.75 -15.13 -29.83
N ALA A 521 -37.67 -15.28 -29.06
CA ALA A 521 -37.39 -16.49 -28.31
C ALA A 521 -38.36 -16.69 -27.12
N LEU A 522 -38.77 -15.60 -26.47
CA LEU A 522 -39.61 -15.66 -25.26
C LEU A 522 -41.11 -15.53 -25.55
N ASP A 523 -41.52 -14.83 -26.61
CA ASP A 523 -42.92 -14.52 -26.91
C ASP A 523 -43.85 -15.75 -26.87
N PRO A 524 -43.52 -16.90 -27.50
CA PRO A 524 -44.42 -18.05 -27.52
C PRO A 524 -44.73 -18.58 -26.11
N TRP A 525 -43.75 -18.53 -25.20
CA TRP A 525 -43.82 -19.15 -23.89
C TRP A 525 -44.17 -18.17 -22.75
N TRP A 526 -43.75 -16.91 -22.85
CA TRP A 526 -43.83 -15.98 -21.72
C TRP A 526 -45.28 -15.69 -21.28
N PRO A 527 -45.66 -15.95 -20.01
CA PRO A 527 -47.05 -15.87 -19.57
C PRO A 527 -47.50 -14.44 -19.23
N GLY A 528 -46.58 -13.52 -18.92
CA GLY A 528 -46.89 -12.15 -18.51
C GLY A 528 -46.67 -11.12 -19.61
N GLY A 529 -46.31 -9.89 -19.24
CA GLY A 529 -45.96 -8.84 -20.20
C GLY A 529 -44.56 -9.03 -20.77
N LEU A 530 -44.41 -8.87 -22.09
CA LEU A 530 -43.13 -8.91 -22.81
C LEU A 530 -43.05 -7.71 -23.74
N GLY A 531 -41.96 -6.95 -23.62
CA GLY A 531 -41.75 -5.71 -24.38
C GLY A 531 -40.37 -5.63 -25.02
N ARG A 532 -40.28 -4.91 -26.13
CA ARG A 532 -39.03 -4.54 -26.81
C ARG A 532 -39.08 -3.08 -27.27
N TYR A 533 -37.89 -2.48 -27.45
CA TYR A 533 -37.73 -1.06 -27.73
C TYR A 533 -36.83 -0.80 -28.95
N ARG A 534 -37.30 -0.02 -29.92
CA ARG A 534 -36.60 0.39 -31.15
C ARG A 534 -35.46 1.34 -30.83
N SER A 535 -35.72 2.34 -29.98
CA SER A 535 -34.70 3.29 -29.53
C SER A 535 -33.62 2.67 -28.63
N PHE A 536 -33.92 1.52 -28.01
CA PHE A 536 -33.00 0.77 -27.16
C PHE A 536 -32.93 -0.68 -27.63
N HIS A 537 -32.27 -0.91 -28.77
CA HIS A 537 -32.26 -2.17 -29.52
C HIS A 537 -31.77 -3.42 -28.76
N ARG A 538 -31.18 -3.28 -27.55
CA ARG A 538 -30.77 -4.40 -26.68
C ARG A 538 -31.66 -4.59 -25.46
N LEU A 539 -32.51 -3.61 -25.14
CA LEU A 539 -33.35 -3.60 -23.96
C LEU A 539 -34.61 -4.42 -24.21
N SER A 540 -34.95 -5.26 -23.24
CA SER A 540 -36.17 -6.06 -23.21
C SER A 540 -36.86 -5.91 -21.85
N HIS A 541 -38.18 -6.04 -21.86
CA HIS A 541 -39.00 -5.96 -20.67
C HIS A 541 -39.72 -7.29 -20.42
N LEU A 542 -39.77 -7.71 -19.16
CA LEU A 542 -40.59 -8.82 -18.69
C LEU A 542 -41.35 -8.41 -17.43
N ASP A 543 -42.61 -8.77 -17.33
CA ASP A 543 -43.38 -8.68 -16.08
C ASP A 543 -44.27 -9.89 -15.83
N ALA A 544 -44.72 -10.04 -14.58
CA ALA A 544 -45.54 -11.15 -14.11
C ALA A 544 -47.01 -10.77 -13.87
N ARG A 545 -47.60 -9.89 -14.70
CA ARG A 545 -48.96 -9.33 -14.50
C ARG A 545 -50.15 -10.30 -14.54
N GLY A 546 -49.90 -11.61 -14.65
CA GLY A 546 -50.91 -12.66 -14.63
C GLY A 546 -51.65 -12.90 -15.96
N TYR A 547 -51.38 -12.11 -17.00
CA TYR A 547 -51.91 -12.31 -18.35
C TYR A 547 -50.89 -11.84 -19.40
N ARG A 548 -51.02 -12.36 -20.63
CA ARG A 548 -50.13 -12.04 -21.74
C ARG A 548 -50.37 -10.61 -22.23
N ALA A 549 -49.31 -9.80 -22.26
CA ALA A 549 -49.31 -8.47 -22.87
C ALA A 549 -48.05 -8.30 -23.74
N ARG A 550 -48.16 -7.60 -24.87
CA ARG A 550 -47.08 -7.46 -25.86
C ARG A 550 -47.00 -6.03 -26.38
N TRP A 551 -45.80 -5.45 -26.38
CA TRP A 551 -45.57 -4.14 -26.97
C TRP A 551 -44.21 -4.02 -27.65
N ARG A 552 -44.16 -3.14 -28.63
CA ARG A 552 -43.03 -2.92 -29.53
C ARG A 552 -42.93 -1.40 -29.72
N HIS A 553 -42.22 -0.73 -28.82
CA HIS A 553 -42.06 0.73 -28.84
C HIS A 553 -40.83 1.14 -29.61
#